data_AF-A0A259JW70-F1
#
_entry.id   AF-A0A259JW70-F1
#
_cell.length_a   1.000
_cell.length_b   1.000
_cell.length_c   1.000
_cell.angle_alpha   90.00
_cell.angle_beta   90.00
_cell.angle_gamma   90.00
#
_symmetry.space_group_name_H-M   'P 1'
#
loop_
_entity.id
_entity.type
_entity.pdbx_description
1 polymer ?
#
loop_
_entity_poly.entity_id
_entity_poly.type
_entity_poly.pdbx_seq_one_letter_code
_entity_poly.pdbx_strand_id
1 'polypeptide(L)'
;MKPGILPAQAIAALHETGGILTALPFDADQVQPASLDLRLGRTAWRIRASFLPGEGRTVDQRLSDLALHRLDLAEGAVLETGCVYLVELAERLNLPADLAASTNPKSSTGRLDVFTRVIADHARAF
;
A
#
# COMPACT_ATOMS: atom_id res chain seq x y z
N MET A 1 7.17 24.20 7.49
CA MET A 1 8.34 23.36 7.17
C MET A 1 8.91 23.82 5.83
N LYS A 2 10.21 23.68 5.56
CA LYS A 2 10.72 23.88 4.19
C LYS A 2 10.21 22.72 3.30
N PRO A 3 9.82 22.96 2.04
CA PRO A 3 9.40 21.88 1.15
C PRO A 3 10.53 20.85 0.98
N GLY A 4 10.19 19.56 1.04
CA GLY A 4 11.16 18.47 0.89
C GLY A 4 10.58 17.09 1.20
N ILE A 5 11.39 16.06 0.96
CA ILE A 5 11.06 14.68 1.33
C ILE A 5 11.31 14.50 2.83
N LEU A 6 10.38 13.82 3.52
CA LEU A 6 10.52 13.55 4.95
C LEU A 6 11.67 12.55 5.21
N PRO A 7 12.63 12.88 6.10
CA PRO A 7 13.64 11.92 6.52
C PRO A 7 13.05 10.88 7.48
N ALA A 8 13.78 9.79 7.72
CA ALA A 8 13.39 8.69 8.60
C ALA A 8 12.80 9.13 9.96
N GLN A 9 13.40 10.13 10.62
CA GLN A 9 12.94 10.61 11.93
C GLN A 9 11.56 11.27 11.83
N ALA A 10 11.28 11.98 10.74
CA ALA A 10 9.99 12.61 10.51
C ALA A 10 8.92 11.57 10.12
N ILE A 11 9.29 10.49 9.41
CA ILE A 11 8.39 9.37 9.13
C ILE A 11 8.01 8.64 10.43
N ALA A 12 8.99 8.39 11.31
CA ALA A 12 8.73 7.81 12.62
C ALA A 12 7.82 8.70 13.47
N ALA A 13 8.10 10.01 13.54
CA ALA A 13 7.23 10.96 14.23
C ALA A 13 5.81 11.04 13.61
N LEU A 14 5.68 10.91 12.29
CA LEU A 14 4.38 10.85 11.63
C LEU A 14 3.58 9.61 12.03
N HIS A 15 4.25 8.47 12.28
CA HIS A 15 3.61 7.29 12.86
C HIS A 15 3.17 7.54 14.31
N GLU A 16 4.06 8.07 15.15
CA GLU A 16 3.77 8.38 16.56
C GLU A 16 2.61 9.37 16.73
N THR A 17 2.47 10.30 15.80
CA THR A 17 1.40 11.32 15.79
C THR A 17 0.13 10.88 15.06
N GLY A 18 0.06 9.63 14.57
CA GLY A 18 -1.13 9.04 13.95
C GLY A 18 -1.37 9.40 12.49
N GLY A 19 -0.37 9.97 11.79
CA GLY A 19 -0.42 10.19 10.35
C GLY A 19 -0.17 8.91 9.53
N ILE A 20 0.53 7.94 10.12
CA ILE A 20 0.66 6.57 9.61
C ILE A 20 0.12 5.62 10.69
N LEU A 21 -0.88 4.84 10.33
CA LEU A 21 -1.61 3.95 11.22
C LEU A 21 -1.31 2.50 10.84
N THR A 22 -1.04 1.65 11.82
CA THR A 22 -0.89 0.21 11.61
C THR A 22 -1.23 -0.54 12.89
N ALA A 23 -1.68 -1.79 12.78
CA ALA A 23 -2.06 -2.60 13.93
C ALA A 23 -0.84 -3.21 14.66
N LEU A 24 0.30 -3.30 13.98
CA LEU A 24 1.53 -3.87 14.50
C LEU A 24 2.63 -2.82 14.50
N PRO A 25 3.53 -2.81 15.50
CA PRO A 25 4.72 -1.97 15.48
C PRO A 25 5.49 -2.13 14.16
N PHE A 26 6.20 -1.07 13.76
CA PHE A 26 7.11 -1.19 12.62
C PHE A 26 8.20 -2.23 12.89
N ASP A 27 8.59 -2.93 11.83
CA ASP A 27 9.77 -3.79 11.88
C ASP A 27 11.03 -2.91 12.05
N ALA A 28 12.09 -3.48 12.62
CA ALA A 28 13.29 -2.73 13.00
C ALA A 28 13.95 -1.99 11.83
N ASP A 29 13.78 -2.49 10.60
CA ASP A 29 14.31 -1.94 9.36
C ASP A 29 13.23 -1.43 8.40
N GLN A 30 11.98 -1.29 8.84
CA GLN A 30 10.88 -0.86 7.97
C GLN A 30 11.01 0.61 7.53
N VAL A 31 11.51 1.47 8.41
CA VAL A 31 11.75 2.89 8.12
C VAL A 31 13.11 3.05 7.44
N GLN A 32 13.10 3.55 6.22
CA GLN A 32 14.27 3.81 5.39
C GLN A 32 14.69 5.30 5.51
N PRO A 33 15.88 5.70 5.03
CA PRO A 33 16.37 7.08 5.20
C PRO A 33 15.40 8.20 4.76
N ALA A 34 14.59 7.94 3.74
CA ALA A 34 13.60 8.88 3.19
C ALA A 34 12.35 8.19 2.62
N SER A 35 12.02 6.99 3.12
CA SER A 35 10.84 6.22 2.70
C SER A 35 10.40 5.23 3.78
N LEU A 36 9.23 4.61 3.59
CA LEU A 36 8.71 3.56 4.45
C LEU A 36 8.41 2.33 3.59
N ASP A 37 8.92 1.17 3.98
CA ASP A 37 8.51 -0.09 3.36
C ASP A 37 7.08 -0.45 3.82
N LEU A 38 6.21 -0.79 2.87
CA LEU A 38 4.81 -1.17 3.14
C LEU A 38 4.71 -2.69 3.27
N ARG A 39 3.88 -3.16 4.20
CA ARG A 39 3.70 -4.59 4.47
C ARG A 39 2.35 -5.06 3.93
N LEU A 40 2.35 -6.29 3.41
CA LEU A 40 1.10 -6.94 3.04
C LEU A 40 0.31 -7.27 4.31
N GLY A 41 -0.97 -6.93 4.28
CA GLY A 41 -1.94 -7.40 5.26
C GLY A 41 -2.29 -8.87 5.03
N ARG A 42 -3.29 -9.36 5.75
CA ARG A 42 -3.68 -10.78 5.72
C ARG A 42 -4.54 -11.16 4.54
N THR A 43 -5.24 -10.20 3.93
CA THR A 43 -6.22 -10.50 2.90
C THR A 43 -5.72 -10.06 1.53
N ALA A 44 -5.79 -10.98 0.58
CA ALA A 44 -5.69 -10.68 -0.84
C ALA A 44 -6.96 -11.09 -1.58
N TRP A 45 -7.17 -10.52 -2.75
CA TRP A 45 -8.23 -10.89 -3.67
C TRP A 45 -7.65 -11.07 -5.06
N ARG A 46 -7.88 -12.23 -5.67
CA ARG A 46 -7.68 -12.38 -7.11
C ARG A 46 -8.77 -11.59 -7.81
N ILE A 47 -8.39 -10.67 -8.68
CA ILE A 47 -9.31 -9.81 -9.42
C ILE A 47 -9.16 -10.04 -10.92
N ARG A 48 -10.25 -9.80 -11.67
CA ARG A 48 -10.27 -9.98 -13.13
C ARG A 48 -9.33 -9.04 -13.87
N ALA A 49 -9.20 -7.82 -13.39
CA ALA A 49 -8.40 -6.77 -14.02
C ALA A 49 -8.03 -5.70 -12.99
N SER A 50 -6.92 -4.99 -13.25
CA SER A 50 -6.58 -3.77 -12.51
C SER A 50 -7.61 -2.67 -12.74
N PHE A 51 -7.76 -1.76 -11.78
CA PHE A 51 -8.73 -0.67 -11.83
C PHE A 51 -8.23 0.54 -11.05
N LEU A 52 -8.80 1.71 -11.35
CA LEU A 52 -8.74 2.89 -10.49
C LEU A 52 -10.14 3.10 -9.90
N PRO A 53 -10.28 3.51 -8.63
CA PRO A 53 -11.61 3.63 -8.03
C PRO A 53 -12.39 4.78 -8.65
N GLY A 54 -11.70 5.87 -8.99
CA GLY A 54 -12.28 7.10 -9.50
C GLY A 54 -12.84 7.99 -8.39
N GLU A 55 -13.19 9.22 -8.76
CA GLU A 55 -13.69 10.22 -7.82
C GLU A 55 -14.97 9.74 -7.12
N GLY A 56 -15.04 9.94 -5.80
CA GLY A 56 -16.22 9.59 -5.00
C GLY A 56 -16.43 8.09 -4.73
N ARG A 57 -15.51 7.21 -5.16
CA ARG A 57 -15.57 5.76 -4.89
C ARG A 57 -14.40 5.26 -4.07
N THR A 58 -14.66 4.28 -3.21
CA THR A 58 -13.62 3.56 -2.46
C THR A 58 -13.11 2.35 -3.24
N VAL A 59 -11.93 1.86 -2.86
CA VAL A 59 -11.35 0.62 -3.40
C VAL A 59 -12.29 -0.56 -3.13
N ASP A 60 -12.85 -0.63 -1.91
CA ASP A 60 -13.76 -1.70 -1.48
C ASP A 60 -15.04 -1.76 -2.33
N GLN A 61 -15.65 -0.61 -2.61
CA GLN A 61 -16.84 -0.51 -3.48
C GLN A 61 -16.59 -1.03 -4.90
N ARG A 62 -15.36 -0.94 -5.40
CA ARG A 62 -14.99 -1.44 -6.74
C ARG A 62 -14.54 -2.89 -6.70
N LEU A 63 -13.96 -3.30 -5.58
CA LEU A 63 -13.55 -4.67 -5.35
C LEU A 63 -14.72 -5.63 -5.38
N SER A 64 -15.88 -5.26 -4.83
CA SER A 64 -17.09 -6.10 -4.85
C SER A 64 -17.51 -6.51 -6.27
N ASP A 65 -17.28 -5.67 -7.27
CA ASP A 65 -17.62 -5.93 -8.66
C ASP A 65 -16.58 -6.82 -9.39
N LEU A 66 -15.34 -6.82 -8.91
CA LEU A 66 -14.17 -7.33 -9.63
C LEU A 66 -13.52 -8.55 -8.99
N ALA A 67 -13.76 -8.78 -7.70
CA ALA A 67 -13.23 -9.90 -6.95
C ALA A 67 -13.72 -11.25 -7.52
N LEU A 68 -12.79 -12.17 -7.71
CA LEU A 68 -13.07 -13.56 -8.06
C LEU A 68 -13.00 -14.45 -6.82
N HIS A 69 -11.87 -14.38 -6.11
CA HIS A 69 -11.59 -15.21 -4.95
C HIS A 69 -10.85 -14.40 -3.90
N ARG A 70 -11.23 -14.56 -2.63
CA ARG A 70 -10.47 -14.06 -1.47
C ARG A 70 -9.42 -15.10 -1.07
N LEU A 71 -8.23 -14.64 -0.73
CA LEU A 71 -7.11 -15.43 -0.24
C LEU A 71 -6.71 -14.93 1.15
N ASP A 72 -6.43 -15.86 2.07
CA ASP A 72 -5.75 -15.56 3.33
C ASP A 72 -4.25 -15.77 3.13
N LEU A 73 -3.45 -14.79 3.57
CA LEU A 73 -1.99 -14.79 3.46
C LEU A 73 -1.30 -15.22 4.76
N ALA A 74 -2.05 -15.58 5.82
CA ALA A 74 -1.49 -15.88 7.14
C ALA A 74 -0.43 -17.00 7.13
N GLU A 75 -0.61 -18.04 6.32
CA GLU A 75 0.35 -19.15 6.17
C GLU A 75 1.15 -19.07 4.86
N GLY A 76 1.10 -17.92 4.18
CA GLY A 76 1.62 -17.73 2.84
C GLY A 76 0.66 -18.16 1.74
N ALA A 77 0.85 -17.60 0.54
CA ALA A 77 0.09 -17.96 -0.65
C ALA A 77 0.96 -17.80 -1.91
N VAL A 78 0.66 -18.57 -2.94
CA VAL A 78 1.28 -18.41 -4.26
C VAL A 78 0.46 -17.44 -5.09
N LEU A 79 1.10 -16.38 -5.58
CA LEU A 79 0.52 -15.45 -6.55
C LEU A 79 1.03 -15.84 -7.94
N GLU A 80 0.13 -16.31 -8.79
CA GLU A 80 0.45 -16.85 -10.12
C GLU A 80 0.83 -15.74 -11.11
N THR A 81 1.73 -16.06 -12.03
CA THR A 81 2.10 -15.15 -13.12
C THR A 81 0.90 -14.88 -14.03
N GLY A 82 0.81 -13.67 -14.58
CA GLY A 82 -0.31 -13.24 -15.42
C GLY A 82 -1.64 -13.02 -14.68
N CYS A 83 -1.67 -13.22 -13.35
CA CYS A 83 -2.84 -12.93 -12.53
C CYS A 83 -2.70 -11.58 -11.83
N VAL A 84 -3.85 -10.94 -11.53
CA VAL A 84 -3.91 -9.68 -10.79
C VAL A 84 -4.46 -9.94 -9.40
N TYR A 85 -3.76 -9.41 -8.40
CA TYR A 85 -4.15 -9.51 -7.00
C TYR A 85 -4.24 -8.11 -6.39
N LEU A 86 -5.35 -7.82 -5.72
CA LEU A 86 -5.44 -6.70 -4.80
C LEU A 86 -5.08 -7.24 -3.42
N VAL A 87 -4.12 -6.62 -2.73
CA VAL A 87 -3.71 -7.01 -1.38
C VAL A 87 -3.92 -5.83 -0.46
N GLU A 88 -4.63 -6.05 0.66
CA GLU A 88 -4.74 -5.03 1.70
C GLU A 88 -3.35 -4.76 2.27
N LEU A 89 -2.99 -3.50 2.51
CA LEU A 89 -1.76 -3.13 3.20
C LEU A 89 -1.98 -3.08 4.71
N ALA A 90 -0.95 -3.40 5.48
CA ALA A 90 -1.00 -3.30 6.94
C ALA A 90 -1.00 -1.84 7.44
N GLU A 91 -0.49 -0.91 6.62
CA GLU A 91 -0.45 0.52 6.89
C GLU A 91 -1.65 1.25 6.27
N ARG A 92 -2.19 2.21 7.01
CA ARG A 92 -3.20 3.20 6.58
C ARG A 92 -2.66 4.59 6.80
N LEU A 93 -3.12 5.55 6.01
CA LEU A 93 -2.61 6.92 6.04
C LEU A 93 -3.70 7.89 6.50
N ASN A 94 -3.31 8.84 7.34
CA ASN A 94 -4.10 9.99 7.77
C ASN A 94 -3.23 11.25 7.68
N LEU A 95 -2.79 11.56 6.47
CA LEU A 95 -1.77 12.59 6.24
C LEU A 95 -2.32 14.00 6.52
N PRO A 96 -1.49 14.90 7.09
CA PRO A 96 -1.77 16.33 7.11
C PRO A 96 -2.01 16.89 5.69
N ALA A 97 -2.83 17.95 5.60
CA ALA A 97 -3.24 18.53 4.32
C ALA A 97 -2.08 19.10 3.48
N ASP A 98 -0.94 19.42 4.10
CA ASP A 98 0.26 19.92 3.45
C ASP A 98 1.27 18.82 3.08
N LEU A 99 0.91 17.55 3.30
CA LEU A 99 1.77 16.40 3.03
C LEU A 99 1.16 15.48 1.97
N ALA A 100 1.97 15.15 0.96
CA ALA A 100 1.65 14.15 -0.04
C ALA A 100 2.67 13.00 -0.02
N ALA A 101 2.27 11.85 -0.52
CA ALA A 101 3.13 10.67 -0.65
C ALA A 101 3.06 10.12 -2.08
N SER A 102 4.15 9.50 -2.51
CA SER A 102 4.21 8.68 -3.72
C SER A 102 4.77 7.31 -3.36
N THR A 103 4.50 6.31 -4.20
CA THR A 103 4.91 4.93 -3.94
C THR A 103 5.71 4.40 -5.12
N ASN A 104 6.67 3.52 -4.82
CA ASN A 104 7.49 2.85 -5.82
C ASN A 104 7.74 1.40 -5.38
N PRO A 105 7.89 0.46 -6.33
CA PRO A 105 8.34 -0.88 -6.01
C PRO A 105 9.74 -0.83 -5.40
N LYS A 106 9.98 -1.69 -4.41
CA LYS A 106 11.33 -1.92 -3.88
C LYS A 106 12.20 -2.53 -4.98
N SER A 107 13.50 -2.24 -4.98
CA SER A 107 14.40 -2.72 -6.05
C SER A 107 14.43 -4.25 -6.20
N SER A 108 14.24 -4.99 -5.11
CA SER A 108 14.11 -6.45 -5.11
C SER A 108 12.85 -6.92 -5.82
N THR A 109 11.73 -6.21 -5.65
CA THR A 109 10.45 -6.50 -6.34
C THR A 109 10.62 -6.38 -7.85
N GLY A 110 11.31 -5.34 -8.31
CA GLY A 110 11.60 -5.17 -9.74
C GLY A 110 12.50 -6.26 -10.32
N ARG A 111 13.46 -6.80 -9.55
CA ARG A 111 14.33 -7.91 -9.99
C ARG A 111 13.61 -9.24 -10.15
N LEU A 112 12.44 -9.40 -9.52
CA LEU A 112 11.60 -10.58 -9.64
C LEU A 112 10.52 -10.44 -10.73
N ASP A 113 10.56 -9.35 -11.50
CA ASP A 113 9.53 -9.00 -12.49
C ASP A 113 8.11 -8.98 -11.90
N VAL A 114 7.99 -8.57 -10.63
CA VAL A 114 6.71 -8.43 -9.94
C VAL A 114 6.19 -7.02 -10.15
N PHE A 115 5.09 -6.90 -10.90
CA PHE A 115 4.44 -5.63 -11.14
C PHE A 115 3.56 -5.22 -9.96
N THR A 116 3.89 -4.12 -9.29
CA THR A 116 3.10 -3.59 -8.16
C THR A 116 2.66 -2.14 -8.41
N ARG A 117 1.47 -1.80 -7.90
CA ARG A 117 0.94 -0.44 -7.80
C ARG A 117 0.23 -0.29 -6.46
N VAL A 118 0.34 0.86 -5.83
CA VAL A 118 -0.49 1.20 -4.67
C VAL A 118 -1.73 1.93 -5.18
N ILE A 119 -2.87 1.66 -4.56
CA ILE A 119 -4.15 2.26 -4.89
C ILE A 119 -4.77 2.75 -3.59
N ALA A 120 -5.38 3.93 -3.62
CA ALA A 120 -6.08 4.53 -2.49
C ALA A 120 -7.52 4.85 -2.88
N ASP A 121 -8.37 5.08 -1.88
CA ASP A 121 -9.72 5.56 -2.11
C ASP A 121 -9.71 6.87 -2.91
N HIS A 122 -10.70 7.03 -3.79
CA HIS A 122 -10.85 8.19 -4.67
C HIS A 122 -9.71 8.42 -5.67
N ALA A 123 -8.76 7.48 -5.78
CA ALA A 123 -7.60 7.64 -6.64
C ALA A 123 -7.97 7.71 -8.13
N ARG A 124 -7.33 8.66 -8.82
CA ARG A 124 -7.41 8.85 -10.28
C ARG A 124 -6.10 8.50 -11.00
N ALA A 125 -5.08 8.13 -10.23
CA ALA A 125 -3.78 7.66 -10.67
C ALA A 125 -3.27 6.63 -9.65
N PHE A 126 -2.29 5.82 -10.06
CA PHE A 126 -1.54 4.94 -9.18
C PHE A 126 -0.28 5.62 -8.64
#